data_AF-A0A699VUF8-F1
#
_entry.id   AF-A0A699VUF8-F1
#
_cell.length_a   1.000
_cell.length_b   1.000
_cell.length_c   1.000
_cell.angle_alpha   90.00
_cell.angle_beta   90.00
_cell.angle_gamma   90.00
#
_symmetry.space_group_name_H-M   'P 1'
#
loop_
_entity.id
_entity.type
_entity.pdbx_description
1 polymer ?
#
loop_
_entity_poly.entity_id
_entity_poly.type
_entity_poly.pdbx_seq_one_letter_code
_entity_poly.pdbx_strand_id
1 'polypeptide(L)'
;VKYLQDDALTWWNSHVKTTTPEAAYAMTWATLKKKMTGKYCPRGEIKKIEAEMWNLKVKEEIDKIEKYIGGLPDMILGSVKASKSKTMQEVIEFTTELMEDKTRAYA
;
A
#
# COMPACT_ATOMS: atom_id res chain seq x y z
N VAL A 1 -30.44 10.63 9.36
CA VAL A 1 -30.56 9.20 9.77
C VAL A 1 -31.05 8.29 8.65
N LYS A 2 -31.86 8.77 7.68
CA LYS A 2 -32.45 7.97 6.58
C LYS A 2 -31.46 7.13 5.72
N TYR A 3 -30.16 7.41 5.77
CA TYR A 3 -29.13 6.75 4.97
C TYR A 3 -28.26 5.75 5.76
N LEU A 4 -28.50 5.57 7.06
CA LEU A 4 -27.79 4.54 7.84
C LEU A 4 -28.46 3.18 7.62
N GLN A 5 -27.66 2.15 7.40
CA GLN A 5 -28.11 0.78 7.17
C GLN A 5 -27.53 -0.17 8.24
N ASP A 6 -28.22 -1.26 8.51
CA ASP A 6 -27.78 -2.39 9.32
C ASP A 6 -27.10 -2.00 10.66
N ASP A 7 -25.85 -2.39 10.87
CA ASP A 7 -25.08 -2.15 12.09
C ASP A 7 -24.92 -0.66 12.41
N ALA A 8 -24.83 0.19 11.38
CA ALA A 8 -24.76 1.63 11.55
C ALA A 8 -26.08 2.21 12.08
N LEU A 9 -27.21 1.70 11.63
CA LEU A 9 -28.53 2.10 12.12
C LEU A 9 -28.73 1.62 13.57
N THR A 10 -28.36 0.37 13.86
CA THR A 10 -28.43 -0.21 15.21
C THR A 10 -27.60 0.59 16.21
N TRP A 11 -26.36 0.93 15.82
CA TRP A 11 -25.49 1.77 16.63
C TRP A 11 -26.06 3.18 16.86
N TRP A 12 -26.61 3.82 15.83
CA TRP A 12 -27.19 5.16 15.96
C TRP A 12 -28.40 5.16 16.91
N ASN A 13 -29.29 4.18 16.79
CA ASN A 13 -30.44 4.03 17.69
C ASN A 13 -30.00 3.82 19.14
N SER A 14 -28.96 3.03 19.38
CA SER A 14 -28.35 2.91 20.71
C SER A 14 -27.77 4.24 21.19
N HIS A 15 -27.11 5.00 20.31
CA HIS A 15 -26.52 6.30 20.68
C HIS A 15 -27.61 7.30 21.11
N VAL A 16 -28.70 7.41 20.34
CA VAL A 16 -29.87 8.26 20.66
C VAL A 16 -30.58 7.80 21.94
N LYS A 17 -30.52 6.52 22.30
CA LYS A 17 -31.09 6.04 23.58
C LYS A 17 -30.24 6.44 24.79
N THR A 18 -28.92 6.48 24.61
CA THR A 18 -27.95 6.80 25.68
C THR A 18 -27.69 8.29 25.86
N THR A 19 -27.81 9.06 24.79
CA THR A 19 -27.67 10.52 24.76
C THR A 19 -29.07 11.07 24.60
N THR A 20 -29.56 11.93 25.50
CA THR A 20 -30.96 12.39 25.45
C THR A 20 -31.36 12.79 24.03
N PRO A 21 -32.60 12.49 23.58
CA PRO A 21 -33.02 12.77 22.21
C PRO A 21 -32.70 14.21 21.77
N GLU A 22 -32.88 15.18 22.67
CA GLU A 22 -32.58 16.59 22.44
C GLU A 22 -31.11 16.83 22.13
N ALA A 23 -30.20 16.24 22.91
CA ALA A 23 -28.75 16.36 22.69
C ALA A 23 -28.29 15.56 21.46
N ALA A 24 -28.92 14.42 21.18
CA ALA A 24 -28.61 13.60 20.01
C ALA A 24 -29.06 14.28 18.70
N TYR A 25 -30.24 14.89 18.67
CA TYR A 25 -30.74 15.63 17.51
C TYR A 25 -30.13 17.04 17.38
N ALA A 26 -29.62 17.63 18.46
CA ALA A 26 -28.86 18.88 18.42
C ALA A 26 -27.42 18.71 17.90
N MET A 27 -26.94 17.48 17.70
CA MET A 27 -25.57 17.25 17.23
C MET A 27 -25.37 17.73 15.80
N THR A 28 -24.20 18.32 15.54
CA THR A 28 -23.84 18.73 14.18
C THR A 28 -23.50 17.53 13.30
N TRP A 29 -23.76 17.67 11.99
CA TRP A 29 -23.36 16.66 11.00
C TRP A 29 -21.86 16.36 11.02
N ALA A 30 -21.02 17.35 11.31
CA ALA A 30 -19.57 17.17 11.43
C ALA A 30 -19.21 16.23 12.60
N THR A 31 -19.87 16.38 13.75
CA THR A 31 -19.66 15.54 14.93
C THR A 31 -20.12 14.11 14.68
N LEU A 32 -21.30 13.95 14.06
CA LEU A 32 -21.81 12.64 13.66
C LEU A 32 -20.85 11.93 12.70
N LYS A 33 -20.40 12.64 11.65
CA LYS A 33 -19.44 12.12 10.68
C LYS A 33 -18.16 11.65 11.36
N LYS A 34 -17.62 12.44 12.30
CA LYS A 34 -16.41 12.09 13.08
C LYS A 34 -16.60 10.82 13.92
N LYS A 35 -17.75 10.65 14.58
CA LYS A 35 -18.05 9.44 15.36
C LYS A 35 -18.16 8.20 14.46
N MET A 36 -18.85 8.34 13.32
CA MET A 36 -19.01 7.27 12.34
C MET A 36 -17.68 6.84 11.73
N THR A 37 -16.83 7.80 11.31
CA THR A 37 -15.51 7.47 10.77
C THR A 37 -14.59 6.89 11.84
N GLY A 38 -14.67 7.33 13.10
CA GLY A 38 -13.91 6.74 14.18
C GLY A 38 -14.24 5.26 14.43
N LYS A 39 -15.52 4.88 14.33
CA LYS A 39 -15.99 3.51 14.55
C LYS A 39 -15.71 2.58 13.36
N TYR A 40 -16.03 3.04 12.15
CA TYR A 40 -16.05 2.18 10.95
C TYR A 40 -14.85 2.37 10.02
N CYS A 41 -14.10 3.46 10.16
CA CYS A 41 -12.86 3.71 9.43
C CYS A 41 -11.70 3.95 10.42
N PRO A 42 -11.43 3.01 11.34
CA PRO A 42 -10.41 3.20 12.36
C PRO A 42 -9.05 3.43 11.71
N ARG A 43 -8.42 4.56 12.03
CA ARG A 43 -7.18 4.99 11.37
C ARG A 43 -6.03 4.00 11.56
N GLY A 44 -6.04 3.23 12.66
CA GLY A 44 -5.05 2.18 12.91
C GLY A 44 -5.15 1.02 11.92
N GLU A 45 -6.36 0.55 11.61
CA GLU A 45 -6.56 -0.52 10.63
C GLU A 45 -6.26 -0.04 9.21
N ILE A 46 -6.64 1.19 8.88
CA ILE A 46 -6.28 1.80 7.59
C ILE A 46 -4.76 1.83 7.42
N LYS A 47 -4.02 2.30 8.43
CA LYS A 47 -2.54 2.32 8.39
C LYS A 47 -1.95 0.92 8.27
N LYS A 48 -2.57 -0.09 8.90
CA LYS A 48 -2.15 -1.48 8.79
C LYS A 48 -2.32 -1.98 7.35
N ILE A 49 -3.48 -1.74 6.74
CA ILE A 49 -3.74 -2.10 5.34
C ILE A 49 -2.80 -1.35 4.39
N GLU A 50 -2.56 -0.05 4.61
CA GLU A 50 -1.59 0.75 3.84
C GLU A 50 -0.18 0.12 3.89
N ALA A 51 0.26 -0.34 5.06
CA ALA A 51 1.55 -0.99 5.25
C ALA A 51 1.61 -2.39 4.59
N GLU A 52 0.56 -3.20 4.74
CA GLU A 52 0.45 -4.51 4.09
C GLU A 52 0.49 -4.37 2.56
N MET A 53 -0.25 -3.40 2.00
CA MET A 53 -0.24 -3.10 0.58
C MET A 53 1.14 -2.68 0.08
N TRP A 54 1.84 -1.84 0.85
CA TRP A 54 3.23 -1.45 0.53
C TRP A 54 4.17 -2.65 0.51
N ASN A 55 4.11 -3.51 1.53
CA ASN A 55 4.94 -4.71 1.60
C ASN A 55 4.67 -5.67 0.44
N LEU A 56 3.40 -5.85 0.06
CA LEU A 56 3.02 -6.68 -1.10
C LEU A 56 3.60 -6.11 -2.40
N LYS A 57 3.51 -4.79 -2.60
CA LYS A 57 4.08 -4.13 -3.79
C LYS A 57 5.59 -4.30 -3.86
N VAL A 58 6.29 -4.13 -2.73
CA VAL A 58 7.75 -4.32 -2.66
C VAL A 58 8.11 -5.78 -2.98
N LYS A 59 7.37 -6.74 -2.43
CA LYS A 59 7.59 -8.16 -2.72
C LYS A 59 7.41 -8.48 -4.20
N GLU A 60 6.35 -7.97 -4.82
CA GLU A 60 6.09 -8.16 -6.24
C GLU A 60 7.24 -7.63 -7.12
N GLU A 61 7.80 -6.47 -6.77
CA GLU A 61 8.96 -5.92 -7.47
C GLU A 61 10.23 -6.77 -7.28
N ILE A 62 10.47 -7.29 -6.08
CA ILE A 62 11.59 -8.22 -5.82
C ILE A 62 11.43 -9.50 -6.64
N ASP A 63 10.24 -10.11 -6.65
CA ASP A 63 9.97 -11.33 -7.42
C ASP A 63 10.21 -11.10 -8.92
N LYS A 64 9.83 -9.93 -9.45
CA LYS A 64 10.13 -9.53 -10.84
C LYS A 64 11.64 -9.44 -11.08
N ILE A 65 12.37 -8.78 -10.19
CA ILE A 65 13.83 -8.62 -10.27
C ILE A 65 14.51 -10.00 -10.26
N GLU A 66 14.15 -10.89 -9.34
CA GLU A 66 14.73 -12.24 -9.26
C GLU A 66 14.48 -13.05 -10.54
N LYS A 67 13.27 -12.97 -11.10
CA LYS A 67 12.95 -13.61 -12.37
C LYS A 67 13.77 -13.06 -13.53
N TYR A 68 13.96 -11.74 -13.58
CA TYR A 68 14.80 -11.11 -14.61
C TYR A 68 16.26 -11.57 -14.48
N ILE A 69 16.81 -11.51 -13.27
CA ILE A 69 18.18 -11.96 -12.96
C ILE A 69 18.39 -13.43 -13.35
N GLY A 70 17.40 -14.30 -13.10
CA GLY A 70 17.46 -15.72 -13.47
C GLY A 70 17.49 -15.99 -14.99
N GLY A 71 17.13 -15.00 -15.82
CA GLY A 71 17.22 -15.08 -17.27
C GLY A 71 18.49 -14.47 -17.89
N LEU A 72 19.38 -13.89 -17.07
CA LEU A 72 20.58 -13.21 -17.57
C LEU A 72 21.72 -14.19 -17.85
N PRO A 73 22.59 -13.90 -18.84
CA PRO A 73 23.83 -14.64 -19.04
C PRO A 73 24.73 -14.63 -17.79
N ASP A 74 25.37 -15.77 -17.49
CA ASP A 74 26.24 -15.94 -16.31
C ASP A 74 27.34 -14.87 -16.20
N MET A 75 27.80 -14.37 -17.34
CA MET A 75 28.85 -13.36 -17.43
C MET A 75 28.50 -12.03 -16.73
N ILE A 76 27.21 -11.70 -16.60
CA ILE A 76 26.74 -10.43 -16.04
C ILE A 76 25.98 -10.62 -14.72
N LEU A 77 25.56 -11.86 -14.43
CA LEU A 77 24.79 -12.26 -13.27
C LEU A 77 25.46 -11.85 -11.94
N GLY A 78 26.78 -12.06 -11.82
CA GLY A 78 27.54 -11.74 -10.61
C GLY A 78 27.54 -10.23 -10.28
N SER A 79 27.71 -9.39 -11.31
CA SER A 79 27.74 -7.94 -11.16
C SER A 79 26.36 -7.37 -10.81
N VAL A 80 25.29 -7.88 -11.44
CA VAL A 80 23.90 -7.46 -11.16
C VAL A 80 23.48 -7.83 -9.73
N LYS A 81 23.87 -9.01 -9.23
CA LYS A 81 23.60 -9.38 -7.83
C LYS A 81 24.36 -8.49 -6.84
N ALA A 82 25.55 -8.01 -7.21
CA ALA A 82 26.36 -7.13 -6.37
C ALA A 82 25.82 -5.68 -6.31
N SER A 83 25.11 -5.22 -7.34
CA SER A 83 24.59 -3.83 -7.40
C SER A 83 23.48 -3.57 -6.38
N LYS A 84 22.79 -4.62 -5.90
CA LYS A 84 21.66 -4.53 -4.96
C LYS A 84 20.56 -3.57 -5.42
N SER A 85 20.31 -3.53 -6.73
CA SER A 85 19.24 -2.72 -7.34
C SER A 85 17.89 -3.02 -6.67
N LYS A 86 17.10 -1.98 -6.42
CA LYS A 86 15.84 -2.05 -5.68
C LYS A 86 14.62 -2.01 -6.59
N THR A 87 14.82 -1.59 -7.84
CA THR A 87 13.75 -1.47 -8.84
C THR A 87 14.12 -2.20 -10.11
N MET A 88 13.11 -2.61 -10.88
CA MET A 88 13.32 -3.22 -12.19
C MET A 88 14.08 -2.28 -13.14
N GLN A 89 13.81 -0.98 -13.10
CA GLN A 89 14.47 0.00 -13.97
C GLN A 89 15.98 0.07 -13.69
N GLU A 90 16.39 0.15 -12.43
CA GLU A 90 17.80 0.13 -12.05
C GLU A 90 18.51 -1.15 -12.50
N VAL A 91 17.82 -2.30 -12.48
CA VAL A 91 18.38 -3.56 -12.96
C VAL A 91 18.58 -3.51 -14.48
N ILE A 92 17.58 -3.02 -15.23
CA ILE A 92 17.66 -2.90 -16.69
C ILE A 92 18.79 -1.96 -17.10
N GLU A 93 18.84 -0.76 -16.53
CA GLU A 93 19.87 0.25 -16.81
C GLU A 93 21.28 -0.33 -16.54
N PHE A 94 21.47 -0.97 -15.38
CA PHE A 94 22.74 -1.58 -15.03
C PHE A 94 23.14 -2.70 -16.01
N THR A 95 22.19 -3.54 -16.44
CA THR A 95 22.50 -4.58 -17.44
C THR A 95 22.87 -4.00 -18.80
N THR A 96 22.23 -2.92 -19.24
CA THR A 96 22.53 -2.28 -20.52
C THR A 96 23.89 -1.61 -20.51
N GLU A 97 24.23 -0.88 -19.44
CA GLU A 97 25.54 -0.26 -19.28
C GLU A 97 26.66 -1.31 -19.32
N LEU A 98 26.48 -2.42 -18.61
CA LEU A 98 27.49 -3.47 -18.54
C LEU A 98 27.70 -4.20 -19.88
N MET A 99 26.63 -4.33 -20.70
CA MET A 99 26.71 -4.87 -22.05
C MET A 99 27.44 -3.90 -23.01
N GLU A 100 27.18 -2.60 -22.90
CA GLU A 100 27.86 -1.57 -23.70
C GLU A 100 29.35 -1.46 -23.36
N ASP A 101 29.69 -1.45 -22.06
CA ASP A 101 31.08 -1.40 -21.61
C ASP A 101 31.89 -2.62 -22.07
N LYS A 102 31.30 -3.82 -22.02
CA LYS A 102 31.96 -5.01 -22.57
C LYS A 102 32.11 -4.95 -24.07
N THR A 103 31.11 -4.45 -24.80
CA THR A 103 31.20 -4.28 -26.26
C THR A 103 32.32 -3.32 -26.63
N ARG A 104 32.49 -2.23 -25.86
CA ARG A 104 33.60 -1.28 -26.04
C ARG A 104 34.96 -1.87 -25.69
N ALA A 105 35.04 -2.78 -24.72
CA ALA A 105 36.30 -3.43 -24.34
C ALA A 105 36.84 -4.42 -25.38
N TYR A 106 36.00 -4.91 -26.29
CA TYR A 106 36.38 -5.84 -27.37
C TYR A 106 36.50 -5.19 -28.76
N ALA A 107 36.22 -3.89 -28.86
CA ALA A 107 36.38 -3.09 -30.08
C ALA A 107 37.73 -2.39 -30.12
#